data_AF-A0A367LTV5-F1
#
_entry.id   AF-A0A367LTV5-F1
#
_cell.length_a   1.000
_cell.length_b   1.000
_cell.length_c   1.000
_cell.angle_alpha   90.00
_cell.angle_beta   90.00
_cell.angle_gamma   90.00
#
_symmetry.space_group_name_H-M   'P 1'
#
loop_
_entity.id
_entity.type
_entity.pdbx_description
1 polymer ?
#
loop_
_entity_poly.entity_id
_entity_poly.type
_entity_poly.pdbx_seq_one_letter_code
_entity_poly.pdbx_strand_id
1 'polypeptide(L)'
;ARFGDAAKAAREARSRQESWPHGFSEYPNLAIQKFGGTKPQNISQLNSERYGENWLLPSLPPHWQRQDQRAPIRHSSVFEHDFGRSPE
;
A
#
# COMPACT_ATOMS: atom_id res chain seq x y z
N ALA A 1 1.45 -5.63 14.11
CA ALA A 1 1.97 -5.99 12.78
C ALA A 1 2.90 -4.91 12.17
N ARG A 2 2.50 -3.63 12.05
CA ARG A 2 3.34 -2.62 11.36
C ARG A 2 4.48 -2.07 12.23
N PHE A 3 4.21 -1.60 13.44
CA PHE A 3 5.19 -0.85 14.25
C PHE A 3 5.76 -1.62 15.44
N GLY A 4 5.45 -2.91 15.56
CA GLY A 4 6.03 -3.77 16.60
C GLY A 4 7.50 -4.07 16.33
N ASP A 5 8.26 -4.35 17.38
CA ASP A 5 9.72 -4.45 17.30
C ASP A 5 10.18 -5.62 16.40
N ALA A 6 9.47 -6.75 16.43
CA ALA A 6 9.72 -7.86 15.52
C ALA A 6 9.62 -7.47 14.04
N ALA A 7 8.64 -6.62 13.67
CA ALA A 7 8.48 -6.16 12.30
C ALA A 7 9.51 -5.09 11.90
N LYS A 8 9.99 -4.29 12.87
CA LYS A 8 11.10 -3.35 12.65
C LYS A 8 12.40 -4.10 12.39
N ALA A 9 12.73 -5.08 13.22
CA ALA A 9 13.93 -5.91 13.06
C ALA A 9 13.94 -6.65 11.70
N ALA A 10 12.81 -7.23 11.29
CA ALA A 10 12.71 -7.88 9.98
C ALA A 10 12.86 -6.91 8.79
N ARG A 11 12.42 -5.64 8.92
CA ARG A 11 12.67 -4.62 7.88
C ARG A 11 14.14 -4.20 7.82
N GLU A 12 14.77 -4.06 8.97
CA GLU A 12 16.19 -3.72 9.07
C GLU A 12 17.05 -4.82 8.44
N ALA A 13 16.76 -6.09 8.74
CA ALA A 13 17.41 -7.24 8.10
C ALA A 13 17.22 -7.22 6.56
N ARG A 14 15.99 -6.96 6.07
CA ARG A 14 15.74 -6.80 4.61
C ARG A 14 16.58 -5.67 4.02
N SER A 15 16.70 -4.54 4.72
CA SER A 15 17.53 -3.41 4.27
C SER A 15 19.02 -3.75 4.22
N ARG A 16 19.50 -4.62 5.11
CA ARG A 16 20.87 -5.14 5.15
C ARG A 16 21.10 -6.36 4.24
N GLN A 17 20.05 -6.83 3.56
CA GLN A 17 20.05 -8.06 2.76
C GLN A 17 20.41 -9.32 3.59
N GLU A 18 20.10 -9.30 4.88
CA GLU A 18 20.31 -10.41 5.80
C GLU A 18 19.04 -11.26 5.93
N SER A 19 19.22 -12.57 6.12
CA SER A 19 18.10 -13.47 6.40
C SER A 19 17.57 -13.25 7.82
N TRP A 20 16.25 -13.29 7.98
CA TRP A 20 15.59 -13.18 9.28
C TRP A 20 14.59 -14.35 9.48
N PRO A 21 14.44 -14.92 10.70
CA PRO A 21 13.62 -16.12 10.91
C PRO A 21 12.13 -15.98 10.54
N HIS A 22 11.60 -14.77 10.46
CA HIS A 22 10.21 -14.50 10.14
C HIS A 22 10.06 -13.27 9.23
N GLY A 23 8.98 -13.20 8.45
CA GLY A 23 8.71 -12.06 7.58
C GLY A 23 8.15 -10.84 8.32
N PHE A 24 7.73 -9.84 7.54
CA PHE A 24 6.93 -8.70 8.00
C PHE A 24 5.81 -8.38 7.00
N SER A 25 4.77 -7.68 7.46
CA SER A 25 3.63 -7.31 6.62
C SER A 25 3.64 -5.82 6.27
N GLU A 26 3.31 -5.51 5.01
CA GLU A 26 3.02 -4.17 4.51
C GLU A 26 1.54 -4.06 4.14
N TYR A 27 0.92 -2.95 4.52
CA TYR A 27 -0.49 -2.65 4.23
C TYR A 27 -0.53 -1.33 3.46
N PRO A 28 -0.41 -1.36 2.13
CA PRO A 28 -0.50 -0.15 1.30
C PRO A 28 -1.94 0.39 1.28
N ASN A 29 -2.09 1.67 0.92
CA ASN A 29 -3.38 2.31 0.64
C ASN A 29 -4.42 2.24 1.79
N LEU A 30 -3.97 2.25 3.05
CA LEU A 30 -4.87 2.35 4.20
C LEU A 30 -5.53 3.72 4.25
N ALA A 31 -6.84 3.75 4.49
CA ALA A 31 -7.57 4.98 4.77
C ALA A 31 -7.83 5.11 6.27
N ILE A 32 -7.76 6.34 6.79
CA ILE A 32 -8.08 6.65 8.18
C ILE A 32 -9.45 7.31 8.22
N GLN A 33 -10.41 6.64 8.86
CA GLN A 33 -11.70 7.21 9.20
C GLN A 33 -11.67 7.71 10.65
N LYS A 34 -11.93 9.00 10.86
CA LYS A 34 -11.94 9.60 12.19
C LYS A 34 -13.36 9.62 12.77
N PHE A 35 -13.48 9.27 14.04
CA PHE A 35 -14.72 9.29 14.82
C PHE A 35 -14.60 10.28 15.98
N GLY A 36 -15.57 11.19 16.07
CA GLY A 36 -15.69 12.14 17.18
C GLY A 36 -14.83 13.38 16.96
N GLY A 37 -15.37 14.37 16.23
CA GLY A 37 -14.72 15.58 15.74
C GLY A 37 -13.57 16.13 16.60
N THR A 38 -13.82 17.13 17.44
CA THR A 38 -12.79 17.73 18.31
C THR A 38 -12.78 17.15 19.73
N LYS A 39 -13.76 16.28 20.07
CA LYS A 39 -13.90 15.64 21.39
C LYS A 39 -14.08 14.12 21.24
N PRO A 40 -13.01 13.38 20.96
CA PRO A 40 -13.07 11.93 20.71
C PRO A 40 -13.47 11.08 21.93
N GLN A 41 -13.47 11.66 23.15
CA GLN A 41 -13.68 10.95 24.42
C GLN A 41 -15.14 10.47 24.64
N ASN A 42 -16.10 10.95 23.85
CA ASN A 42 -17.53 10.71 24.09
C ASN A 42 -18.14 9.58 23.25
N ILE A 43 -17.35 8.81 22.50
CA ILE A 43 -17.88 7.75 21.60
C ILE A 43 -17.79 6.37 22.26
N SER A 44 -16.58 5.95 22.62
CA SER A 44 -16.34 4.73 23.39
C SER A 44 -14.92 4.74 23.95
N GLN A 45 -14.67 3.93 24.99
CA GLN A 45 -13.34 3.79 25.59
C GLN A 45 -12.29 3.33 24.57
N LEU A 46 -12.57 2.27 23.81
CA LEU A 46 -11.66 1.74 22.79
C LEU A 46 -11.42 2.74 21.65
N ASN A 47 -12.39 3.61 21.35
CA ASN A 47 -12.18 4.68 20.39
C ASN A 47 -11.21 5.74 20.93
N SER A 48 -11.23 6.01 22.23
CA SER A 48 -10.28 6.93 22.87
C SER A 48 -8.85 6.39 22.85
N GLU A 49 -8.67 5.10 23.14
CA GLU A 49 -7.37 4.40 23.04
C GLU A 49 -6.80 4.42 21.61
N ARG A 50 -7.69 4.42 20.61
CA ARG A 50 -7.34 4.51 19.19
C ARG A 50 -7.35 5.95 18.65
N TYR A 51 -7.43 6.96 19.52
CA TYR A 51 -7.48 8.39 19.15
C TYR A 51 -8.59 8.76 18.15
N GLY A 52 -9.68 7.99 18.13
CA GLY A 52 -10.77 8.14 17.18
C GLY A 52 -10.45 7.61 15.79
N GLU A 53 -9.35 6.90 15.58
CA GLU A 53 -8.89 6.46 14.26
C GLU A 53 -9.28 5.00 13.96
N ASN A 54 -10.05 4.83 12.90
CA ASN A 54 -10.31 3.53 12.31
C ASN A 54 -9.54 3.37 11.00
N TRP A 55 -8.80 2.28 10.90
CA TRP A 55 -7.96 1.95 9.77
C TRP A 55 -8.73 1.03 8.83
N LEU A 56 -9.08 1.54 7.66
CA LEU A 56 -9.83 0.82 6.65
C LEU A 56 -8.87 0.16 5.65
N LEU A 57 -9.16 -1.10 5.34
CA LEU A 57 -8.44 -1.84 4.29
C LEU A 57 -8.92 -1.36 2.91
N PRO A 58 -8.02 -1.22 1.93
CA PRO A 58 -8.40 -0.82 0.58
C PRO A 58 -9.26 -1.90 -0.08
N SER A 59 -10.44 -1.51 -0.57
CA SER A 59 -11.27 -2.30 -1.47
C SER A 59 -11.36 -1.56 -2.82
N LEU A 60 -10.19 -1.33 -3.40
CA LEU A 60 -10.05 -0.62 -4.67
C LEU A 60 -10.15 -1.63 -5.83
N PRO A 61 -10.80 -1.28 -6.95
CA PRO A 61 -10.72 -2.10 -8.15
C PRO A 61 -9.27 -2.15 -8.65
N PRO A 62 -8.85 -3.21 -9.35
CA PRO A 62 -7.57 -3.19 -10.03
C PRO A 62 -7.55 -2.01 -11.02
N HIS A 63 -6.45 -1.24 -11.00
CA HIS A 63 -6.21 -0.25 -12.04
C HIS A 63 -5.87 -0.99 -13.34
N TRP A 64 -6.89 -1.34 -14.12
CA TRP A 64 -6.67 -1.77 -15.50
C TRP A 64 -6.19 -0.54 -16.26
N GLN A 65 -4.88 -0.38 -16.41
CA GLN A 65 -4.33 0.55 -17.39
C GLN A 65 -4.76 0.04 -18.77
N ARG A 66 -5.87 0.59 -19.29
CA ARG A 66 -6.17 0.40 -20.70
C ARG A 66 -5.02 1.07 -21.42
N GLN A 67 -4.20 0.27 -22.10
CA GLN A 67 -3.26 0.82 -23.03
C GLN A 67 -4.09 1.55 -24.08
N ASP A 68 -4.06 2.88 -24.06
CA ASP A 68 -4.59 3.69 -25.16
C ASP A 68 -3.80 3.43 -26.47
N GLN A 69 -2.66 2.72 -26.37
CA GLN A 69 -1.76 2.44 -27.47
C GLN A 69 -2.17 1.21 -28.28
N ARG A 70 -2.39 1.50 -29.56
CA ARG A 70 -2.73 0.59 -30.65
C ARG A 70 -1.54 -0.32 -30.96
N ALA A 71 -1.83 -1.47 -31.58
CA ALA A 71 -0.82 -2.35 -32.18
C ALA A 71 0.24 -1.53 -32.97
N PRO A 72 1.51 -1.97 -33.03
CA PRO A 72 2.60 -1.27 -33.71
C PRO A 72 2.43 -1.31 -35.23
N ILE A 73 1.40 -0.64 -35.74
CA ILE A 73 1.14 -0.46 -37.15
C ILE A 73 2.04 0.70 -37.58
N ARG A 74 3.13 0.38 -38.30
CA ARG A 74 4.16 1.30 -38.84
C ARG A 74 5.31 1.70 -37.90
N HIS A 75 5.67 0.86 -36.93
CA HIS A 75 6.90 1.04 -36.14
C HIS A 75 8.04 0.12 -36.60
N SER A 76 9.28 0.53 -36.36
CA SER A 76 10.50 -0.21 -36.72
C SER A 76 10.81 -1.40 -35.82
N SER A 77 10.25 -1.43 -34.60
CA SER A 77 10.54 -2.46 -33.60
C SER A 77 9.29 -2.88 -32.84
N VAL A 78 9.15 -4.19 -32.66
CA VAL A 78 8.11 -4.84 -31.83
C VAL A 78 8.51 -4.89 -30.34
N PHE A 79 9.63 -4.27 -29.96
CA PHE A 79 10.06 -4.18 -28.55
C PHE A 79 9.95 -2.77 -27.99
N GLU A 80 9.67 -1.77 -28.85
CA GLU A 80 9.51 -0.39 -28.42
C GLU A 80 8.13 -0.12 -27.78
N HIS A 81 7.08 -0.89 -28.12
CA HIS A 81 5.70 -0.63 -27.66
C HIS A 81 4.90 -1.86 -27.22
N ASP A 82 5.29 -3.10 -27.55
CA ASP A 82 4.38 -4.27 -27.47
C ASP A 82 4.07 -4.81 -26.07
N PHE A 83 4.76 -4.36 -25.03
CA PHE A 83 4.50 -4.84 -23.66
C PHE A 83 3.86 -3.79 -22.77
N GLY A 84 3.44 -2.65 -23.31
CA GLY A 84 2.67 -1.66 -22.54
C GLY A 84 3.39 -1.02 -21.37
N ARG A 85 4.72 -1.03 -21.37
CA ARG A 85 5.48 -0.18 -20.44
C ARG A 85 5.38 1.25 -20.95
N SER A 86 4.47 2.03 -20.37
CA SER A 86 4.62 3.48 -20.38
C SER A 86 6.00 3.79 -19.77
N PRO A 87 6.84 4.64 -20.38
CA PRO A 87 7.93 5.24 -19.64
C PRO A 87 7.32 5.99 -18.43
N GLU A 88 7.94 5.84 -17.26
CA GLU A 88 7.68 6.70 -16.09
C GLU A 88 8.02 8.16 -16.41
#